data_AF-A0A9P8VRC0-F1
#
_entry.id   AF-A0A9P8VRC0-F1
#
_cell.length_a   1.000
_cell.length_b   1.000
_cell.length_c   1.000
_cell.angle_alpha   90.00
_cell.angle_beta   90.00
_cell.angle_gamma   90.00
#
_symmetry.space_group_name_H-M   'P 1'
#
loop_
_entity.id
_entity.type
_entity.pdbx_description
1 polymer ?
#
loop_
_entity_poly.entity_id
_entity_poly.type
_entity_poly.pdbx_seq_one_letter_code
_entity_poly.pdbx_strand_id
1 'polypeptide(L)'
;MTPLGRSLRLGWAAFGDLWSQCTQGQPIYVELLNDGSPGSPTAIMIQKDALEIRKILSPKEVSLLPNAILTYSILEFPKHRPVLQANKISKPYLMVLLTVDIEAPLGSAEKVVLNAPLAEALQVDGGQFNVYPSMQSYKKNLAGQLAFLKHVLSNLDNNLLRL
;
A
#
# COMPACT_ATOMS: atom_id res chain seq x y z
N MET A 1 4.03 -19.10 -6.55
CA MET A 1 5.18 -18.54 -7.33
C MET A 1 6.11 -17.82 -6.37
N THR A 2 7.43 -17.96 -6.50
CA THR A 2 8.36 -17.24 -5.60
C THR A 2 8.33 -15.73 -5.89
N PRO A 3 8.60 -14.87 -4.89
CA PRO A 3 8.61 -13.41 -5.09
C PRO A 3 9.53 -12.98 -6.24
N LEU A 4 10.70 -13.60 -6.38
CA LEU A 4 11.65 -13.31 -7.44
C LEU A 4 11.14 -13.70 -8.84
N GLY A 5 10.55 -14.90 -8.97
CA GLY A 5 9.97 -15.35 -10.23
C GLY A 5 8.81 -14.46 -10.70
N ARG A 6 8.03 -13.94 -9.75
CA ARG A 6 6.99 -12.94 -10.02
C ARG A 6 7.58 -11.65 -10.55
N SER A 7 8.58 -11.09 -9.87
CA SER A 7 9.23 -9.84 -10.28
C SER A 7 9.86 -9.95 -11.68
N LEU A 8 10.48 -11.08 -12.01
CA LEU A 8 11.05 -11.30 -13.36
C LEU A 8 9.96 -11.35 -14.43
N ARG A 9 8.87 -12.08 -14.20
CA ARG A 9 7.74 -12.14 -15.14
C ARG A 9 7.10 -10.77 -15.35
N LEU A 10 6.87 -10.02 -14.28
CA LEU A 10 6.35 -8.66 -14.35
C LEU A 10 7.30 -7.72 -15.09
N GLY A 11 8.61 -7.82 -14.82
CA GLY A 11 9.62 -7.04 -15.51
C GLY A 11 9.62 -7.30 -17.02
N TRP A 12 9.59 -8.57 -17.43
CA TRP A 12 9.54 -8.94 -18.86
C TRP A 12 8.26 -8.47 -19.55
N ALA A 13 7.11 -8.62 -18.89
CA ALA A 13 5.86 -8.10 -19.41
C ALA A 13 5.90 -6.57 -19.56
N ALA A 14 6.53 -5.86 -18.62
CA ALA A 14 6.65 -4.41 -18.64
C ALA A 14 7.57 -3.90 -19.77
N PHE A 15 8.68 -4.60 -20.04
CA PHE A 15 9.52 -4.30 -21.21
C PHE A 15 8.80 -4.57 -22.53
N GLY A 16 8.03 -5.66 -22.60
CA GLY A 16 7.19 -5.97 -23.78
C GLY A 16 6.14 -4.89 -24.03
N ASP A 17 5.53 -4.35 -22.97
CA ASP A 17 4.56 -3.26 -23.06
C ASP A 17 5.19 -1.95 -23.56
N LEU A 18 6.38 -1.62 -23.05
CA LEU A 18 7.15 -0.46 -23.51
C LEU A 18 7.49 -0.57 -25.01
N TRP A 19 7.91 -1.77 -25.45
CA TRP A 19 8.18 -2.04 -26.86
C TRP A 19 6.92 -1.93 -27.73
N SER A 20 5.81 -2.51 -27.27
CA SER A 20 4.50 -2.43 -27.95
C SER A 20 4.13 -0.97 -28.22
N GLN A 21 4.24 -0.10 -27.21
CA GLN A 21 3.94 1.33 -27.33
C GLN A 21 4.85 2.06 -28.32
N CYS A 22 6.15 1.73 -28.38
CA CYS A 22 7.05 2.28 -29.39
C CYS A 22 6.64 1.89 -30.83
N THR A 23 5.97 0.73 -30.99
CA THR A 23 5.51 0.21 -32.29
C THR A 23 4.04 0.52 -32.60
N GLN A 24 3.39 1.44 -31.89
CA GLN A 24 1.94 1.72 -32.00
C GLN A 24 1.03 0.50 -31.72
N GLY A 25 1.54 -0.48 -30.98
CA GLY A 25 0.78 -1.63 -30.51
C GLY A 25 -0.20 -1.27 -29.39
N GLN A 26 -1.04 -2.23 -29.02
CA GLN A 26 -1.99 -2.05 -27.91
C GLN A 26 -1.25 -2.09 -26.55
N PRO A 27 -1.71 -1.33 -25.54
CA PRO A 27 -1.14 -1.40 -24.20
C PRO A 27 -1.38 -2.76 -23.57
N ILE A 28 -0.37 -3.28 -22.86
CA ILE A 28 -0.45 -4.56 -22.15
C ILE A 28 -0.80 -4.27 -20.69
N TYR A 29 -1.79 -5.01 -20.17
CA TYR A 29 -2.24 -4.89 -18.79
C TYR A 29 -1.95 -6.17 -18.01
N VAL A 30 -1.69 -6.01 -16.71
CA VAL A 30 -1.63 -7.10 -15.73
C VAL A 30 -2.62 -6.84 -14.60
N GLU A 31 -2.95 -7.88 -13.83
CA GLU A 31 -3.86 -7.74 -12.70
C GLU A 31 -3.22 -6.97 -11.54
N LEU A 32 -4.01 -6.15 -10.86
CA LEU A 32 -3.56 -5.48 -9.62
C LEU A 32 -3.53 -6.47 -8.46
N LEU A 33 -4.57 -7.27 -8.32
CA LEU A 33 -4.83 -8.17 -7.19
C LEU A 33 -5.23 -9.56 -7.69
N ASN A 34 -4.69 -10.61 -7.05
CA ASN A 34 -5.09 -11.99 -7.28
C ASN A 34 -4.98 -12.83 -5.98
N ASP A 35 -5.65 -13.98 -5.93
CA ASP A 35 -5.61 -14.93 -4.81
C ASP A 35 -4.44 -15.93 -4.85
N GLY A 36 -3.74 -16.01 -5.98
CA GLY A 36 -2.62 -16.91 -6.21
C GLY A 36 -3.03 -18.34 -6.56
N SER A 37 -4.28 -18.57 -6.94
CA SER A 37 -4.78 -19.88 -7.38
C SER A 37 -3.97 -20.45 -8.57
N PRO A 38 -3.83 -21.78 -8.69
CA PRO A 38 -3.11 -22.38 -9.82
C PRO A 38 -3.71 -21.96 -11.17
N GLY A 39 -2.88 -21.43 -12.06
CA GLY A 39 -3.31 -20.94 -13.38
C GLY A 39 -3.75 -19.48 -13.38
N SER A 40 -3.73 -18.79 -12.24
CA SER A 40 -4.11 -17.38 -12.18
C SER A 40 -3.10 -16.47 -12.89
N PRO A 41 -3.56 -15.35 -13.49
CA PRO A 41 -2.68 -14.39 -14.15
C PRO A 41 -1.63 -13.82 -13.20
N THR A 42 -0.55 -13.29 -13.78
CA THR A 42 0.44 -12.58 -12.96
C THR A 42 -0.17 -11.26 -12.48
N ALA A 43 -0.09 -11.03 -11.16
CA ALA A 43 -0.59 -9.83 -10.52
C ALA A 43 0.50 -9.10 -9.72
N ILE A 44 0.29 -7.81 -9.47
CA ILE A 44 1.16 -7.01 -8.61
C ILE A 44 1.13 -7.53 -7.18
N MET A 45 -0.06 -7.65 -6.60
CA MET A 45 -0.28 -8.12 -5.23
C MET A 45 -1.01 -9.46 -5.24
N ILE A 46 -0.52 -10.41 -4.44
CA ILE A 46 -1.08 -11.75 -4.35
C ILE A 46 -1.40 -12.03 -2.89
N GLN A 47 -2.68 -12.17 -2.57
CA GLN A 47 -3.13 -12.47 -1.23
C GLN A 47 -4.40 -13.32 -1.29
N LYS A 48 -4.43 -14.39 -0.49
CA LYS A 48 -5.49 -15.42 -0.51
C LYS A 48 -6.92 -14.85 -0.53
N ASP A 49 -7.16 -13.79 0.25
CA ASP A 49 -8.49 -13.20 0.41
C ASP A 49 -8.68 -11.89 -0.38
N ALA A 50 -7.74 -11.55 -1.28
CA ALA A 50 -7.70 -10.29 -2.01
C ALA A 50 -8.99 -9.99 -2.78
N LEU A 51 -9.57 -11.00 -3.42
CA LEU A 51 -10.77 -10.84 -4.25
C LEU A 51 -12.03 -10.64 -3.40
N GLU A 52 -12.13 -11.30 -2.25
CA GLU A 52 -13.24 -11.13 -1.31
C GLU A 52 -13.16 -9.76 -0.64
N ILE A 53 -11.97 -9.39 -0.21
CA ILE A 53 -11.71 -8.09 0.38
C ILE A 53 -12.02 -6.97 -0.62
N ARG A 54 -11.61 -7.11 -1.89
CA ARG A 54 -11.98 -6.13 -2.93
C ARG A 54 -13.49 -5.92 -3.01
N LYS A 55 -14.30 -6.98 -2.90
CA LYS A 55 -15.77 -6.87 -2.89
C LYS A 55 -16.29 -6.12 -1.65
N ILE A 56 -15.63 -6.29 -0.51
CA ILE A 56 -15.98 -5.61 0.75
C ILE A 56 -15.58 -4.13 0.69
N LEU A 57 -14.41 -3.83 0.11
CA LEU A 57 -13.83 -2.49 0.06
C LEU A 57 -14.39 -1.60 -1.04
N SER A 58 -14.88 -2.19 -2.13
CA SER A 58 -15.52 -1.43 -3.20
C SER A 58 -16.87 -0.88 -2.70
N PRO A 59 -17.08 0.46 -2.70
CA PRO A 59 -18.43 1.01 -2.65
C PRO A 59 -19.34 0.31 -3.68
N LYS A 60 -20.66 0.27 -3.44
CA LYS A 60 -21.62 -0.32 -4.39
C LYS A 60 -21.51 0.27 -5.82
N GLU A 61 -20.90 1.45 -5.97
CA GLU A 61 -20.64 2.14 -7.24
C GLU A 61 -19.24 1.86 -7.84
N VAL A 62 -18.31 1.30 -7.05
CA VAL A 62 -16.88 1.07 -7.40
C VAL A 62 -16.59 -0.37 -7.85
N SER A 63 -17.60 -1.25 -7.84
CA SER A 63 -17.46 -2.59 -8.45
C SER A 63 -17.14 -2.55 -9.96
N LEU A 64 -17.09 -1.35 -10.56
CA LEU A 64 -16.81 -1.07 -11.96
C LEU A 64 -15.33 -0.77 -12.26
N LEU A 65 -14.47 -0.50 -11.27
CA LEU A 65 -13.06 -0.22 -11.56
C LEU A 65 -12.35 -1.50 -11.99
N PRO A 66 -11.64 -1.51 -13.14
CA PRO A 66 -10.97 -2.71 -13.62
C PRO A 66 -9.86 -3.16 -12.66
N ASN A 67 -9.72 -4.47 -12.46
CA ASN A 67 -8.58 -5.07 -11.75
C ASN A 67 -7.37 -5.12 -12.69
N ALA A 68 -6.93 -3.97 -13.19
CA ALA A 68 -5.90 -3.91 -14.22
C ALA A 68 -5.01 -2.68 -14.03
N ILE A 69 -3.72 -2.85 -14.34
CA ILE A 69 -2.73 -1.78 -14.40
C ILE A 69 -1.91 -1.92 -15.67
N LEU A 70 -1.50 -0.79 -16.24
CA LEU A 70 -0.56 -0.74 -17.35
C LEU A 70 0.77 -1.34 -16.92
N THR A 71 1.27 -2.29 -17.70
CA THR A 71 2.39 -3.13 -17.27
C THR A 71 3.68 -2.33 -17.20
N TYR A 72 3.90 -1.38 -18.12
CA TYR A 72 5.08 -0.53 -18.11
C TYR A 72 5.20 0.33 -16.84
N SER A 73 4.08 0.69 -16.19
CA SER A 73 4.08 1.50 -14.96
C SER A 73 4.82 0.83 -13.80
N ILE A 74 4.99 -0.50 -13.86
CA ILE A 74 5.77 -1.27 -12.88
C ILE A 74 7.25 -0.86 -12.90
N LEU A 75 7.77 -0.41 -14.06
CA LEU A 75 9.17 0.05 -14.20
C LEU A 75 9.43 1.36 -13.44
N GLU A 76 8.38 2.10 -13.07
CA GLU A 76 8.50 3.31 -12.26
C GLU A 76 8.62 3.00 -10.76
N PHE A 77 8.13 1.85 -10.29
CA PHE A 77 8.11 1.52 -8.85
C PHE A 77 9.51 1.57 -8.20
N PRO A 78 10.58 1.03 -8.80
CA PRO A 78 11.90 1.11 -8.22
C PRO A 78 12.44 2.54 -8.08
N LYS A 79 11.97 3.48 -8.90
CA LYS A 79 12.34 4.90 -8.86
C LYS A 79 11.63 5.65 -7.73
N HIS A 80 10.44 5.19 -7.33
CA HIS A 80 9.63 5.80 -6.27
C HIS A 80 9.75 5.01 -4.96
N ARG A 81 10.72 5.40 -4.12
CA ARG A 81 10.97 4.77 -2.82
C ARG A 81 10.75 5.76 -1.66
N PRO A 82 9.49 6.10 -1.32
CA PRO A 82 9.19 7.09 -0.27
C PRO A 82 9.77 6.69 1.10
N VAL A 83 9.87 5.39 1.37
CA VAL A 83 10.47 4.85 2.61
C VAL A 83 11.90 5.35 2.84
N LEU A 84 12.70 5.53 1.78
CA LEU A 84 14.07 6.04 1.89
C LEU A 84 14.12 7.53 2.27
N GLN A 85 12.99 8.23 2.23
CA GLN A 85 12.86 9.64 2.54
C GLN A 85 12.03 9.89 3.79
N ALA A 86 11.66 8.83 4.55
CA ALA A 86 10.86 8.95 5.76
C ALA A 86 11.49 9.89 6.80
N ASN A 87 12.82 9.95 6.86
CA ASN A 87 13.57 10.85 7.74
C ASN A 87 13.53 12.34 7.30
N LYS A 88 13.11 12.63 6.06
CA LYS A 88 13.00 13.99 5.52
C LYS A 88 11.61 14.60 5.73
N ILE A 89 10.65 13.82 6.24
CA ILE A 89 9.30 14.32 6.50
C ILE A 89 9.37 15.33 7.65
N SER A 90 8.94 16.55 7.39
CA SER A 90 9.05 17.70 8.30
C SER A 90 7.80 17.96 9.15
N LYS A 91 6.76 17.14 8.99
CA LYS A 91 5.50 17.22 9.73
C LYS A 91 5.30 15.97 10.56
N PRO A 92 4.66 16.05 11.74
CA PRO A 92 4.25 14.86 12.49
C PRO A 92 3.40 13.94 11.62
N TYR A 93 3.62 12.63 11.72
CA TYR A 93 2.83 11.65 10.99
C TYR A 93 2.72 10.34 11.76
N LEU A 94 1.62 9.62 11.54
CA LEU A 94 1.36 8.32 12.14
C LEU A 94 1.62 7.21 11.14
N MET A 95 2.46 6.24 11.50
CA MET A 95 2.60 4.97 10.79
C MET A 95 1.77 3.90 11.50
N VAL A 96 0.81 3.31 10.79
CA VAL A 96 0.02 2.17 11.27
C VAL A 96 0.74 0.88 10.89
N LEU A 97 1.17 0.12 11.89
CA LEU A 97 1.99 -1.09 11.72
C LEU A 97 1.12 -2.33 11.89
N LEU A 98 1.13 -3.22 10.91
CA LEU A 98 0.26 -4.39 10.85
C LEU A 98 1.04 -5.67 11.17
N THR A 99 0.48 -6.52 12.04
CA THR A 99 1.21 -7.66 12.59
C THR A 99 1.48 -8.78 11.59
N VAL A 100 0.62 -8.94 10.58
CA VAL A 100 0.72 -10.01 9.57
C VAL A 100 0.57 -9.48 8.15
N ASP A 101 1.11 -8.29 7.90
CA ASP A 101 1.18 -7.72 6.55
C ASP A 101 2.34 -8.34 5.74
N ILE A 102 1.99 -8.89 4.58
CA ILE A 102 2.92 -9.54 3.66
C ILE A 102 3.56 -8.50 2.72
N GLU A 103 2.85 -7.40 2.41
CA GLU A 103 3.30 -6.37 1.48
C GLU A 103 4.18 -5.32 2.20
N ALA A 104 3.85 -4.98 3.45
CA ALA A 104 4.69 -4.16 4.33
C ALA A 104 4.98 -4.89 5.67
N PRO A 105 5.95 -5.82 5.69
CA PRO A 105 6.27 -6.59 6.89
C PRO A 105 6.60 -5.73 8.10
N LEU A 106 6.05 -6.12 9.27
CA LEU A 106 6.17 -5.38 10.53
C LEU A 106 7.62 -4.92 10.82
N GLY A 107 8.59 -5.84 10.78
CA GLY A 107 9.98 -5.52 11.09
C GLY A 107 10.63 -4.55 10.09
N SER A 108 10.16 -4.49 8.84
CA SER A 108 10.60 -3.47 7.88
C SER A 108 9.96 -2.11 8.22
N ALA A 109 8.67 -2.09 8.54
CA ALA A 109 7.94 -0.88 8.89
C ALA A 109 8.46 -0.25 10.20
N GLU A 110 8.77 -1.05 11.21
CA GLU A 110 9.40 -0.60 12.46
C GLU A 110 10.74 0.09 12.21
N LYS A 111 11.58 -0.44 11.31
CA LYS A 111 12.83 0.23 10.93
C LYS A 111 12.60 1.59 10.29
N VAL A 112 11.51 1.78 9.56
CA VAL A 112 11.17 3.09 8.99
C VAL A 112 10.83 4.06 10.12
N VAL A 113 10.00 3.64 11.08
CA VAL A 113 9.63 4.45 12.25
C VAL A 113 10.87 4.85 13.05
N LEU A 114 11.78 3.91 13.31
CA LEU A 114 13.02 4.19 14.04
C LEU A 114 13.92 5.23 13.36
N ASN A 115 13.83 5.35 12.03
CA ASN A 115 14.60 6.33 11.26
C ASN A 115 13.83 7.63 11.00
N ALA A 116 12.61 7.75 11.50
CA ALA A 116 11.70 8.85 11.23
C ALA A 116 11.47 9.71 12.50
N PRO A 117 12.14 10.86 12.64
CA PRO A 117 12.16 11.61 13.90
C PRO A 117 10.80 12.18 14.32
N LEU A 118 9.88 12.35 13.36
CA LEU A 118 8.53 12.88 13.59
C LEU A 118 7.44 11.82 13.40
N ALA A 119 7.81 10.55 13.30
CA ALA A 119 6.85 9.46 13.21
C ALA A 119 6.39 9.02 14.59
N GLU A 120 5.08 8.86 14.74
CA GLU A 120 4.47 8.04 15.77
C GLU A 120 4.06 6.69 15.16
N ALA A 121 4.03 5.63 15.98
CA ALA A 121 3.63 4.30 15.53
C ALA A 121 2.39 3.80 16.28
N LEU A 122 1.47 3.21 15.53
CA LEU A 122 0.33 2.48 16.07
C LEU A 122 0.36 1.05 15.55
N GLN A 123 0.65 0.08 16.41
CA GLN A 123 0.57 -1.33 16.05
C GLN A 123 -0.87 -1.85 16.15
N VAL A 124 -1.33 -2.49 15.08
CA VAL A 124 -2.69 -2.99 14.89
C VAL A 124 -2.64 -4.43 14.40
N ASP A 125 -3.53 -5.28 14.89
CA ASP A 125 -3.53 -6.70 14.58
C ASP A 125 -4.10 -6.97 13.18
N GLY A 126 -3.55 -7.97 12.48
CA GLY A 126 -4.02 -8.38 11.16
C GLY A 126 -3.10 -7.92 10.02
N GLY A 127 -3.55 -8.16 8.79
CA GLY A 127 -2.85 -7.82 7.56
C GLY A 127 -3.35 -6.53 6.93
N GLN A 128 -2.82 -6.20 5.75
CA GLN A 128 -3.02 -4.94 5.01
C GLN A 128 -4.47 -4.43 4.97
N PHE A 129 -5.43 -5.34 4.95
CA PHE A 129 -6.84 -5.01 4.78
C PHE A 129 -7.66 -4.98 6.07
N ASN A 130 -7.13 -5.45 7.20
CA ASN A 130 -7.88 -5.52 8.46
C ASN A 130 -8.20 -4.16 9.08
N VAL A 131 -7.62 -3.08 8.55
CA VAL A 131 -7.78 -1.70 9.00
C VAL A 131 -8.92 -0.93 8.34
N TYR A 132 -9.57 -1.51 7.33
CA TYR A 132 -10.68 -0.88 6.60
C TYR A 132 -12.04 -1.10 7.28
N PRO A 133 -13.07 -0.32 6.93
CA PRO A 133 -14.41 -0.45 7.51
C PRO A 133 -14.93 -1.89 7.49
N SER A 134 -15.65 -2.27 8.55
CA SER A 134 -16.20 -3.62 8.76
C SER A 134 -15.18 -4.72 9.04
N MET A 135 -13.87 -4.40 9.10
CA MET A 135 -12.83 -5.36 9.44
C MET A 135 -12.45 -5.28 10.94
N GLN A 136 -11.89 -6.38 11.45
CA GLN A 136 -11.61 -6.59 12.88
C GLN A 136 -10.86 -5.43 13.55
N SER A 137 -9.88 -4.85 12.85
CA SER A 137 -8.96 -3.87 13.40
C SER A 137 -9.32 -2.42 13.08
N TYR A 138 -10.43 -2.21 12.36
CA TYR A 138 -10.92 -0.88 11.97
C TYR A 138 -11.06 0.06 13.16
N LYS A 139 -11.71 -0.39 14.24
CA LYS A 139 -12.00 0.47 15.40
C LYS A 139 -10.73 0.92 16.11
N LYS A 140 -9.76 0.02 16.30
CA LYS A 140 -8.46 0.31 16.92
C LYS A 140 -7.66 1.28 16.05
N ASN A 141 -7.60 1.01 14.74
CA ASN A 141 -6.96 1.89 13.77
C ASN A 141 -7.55 3.30 13.78
N LEU A 142 -8.88 3.41 13.66
CA LEU A 142 -9.58 4.70 13.67
C LEU A 142 -9.36 5.46 14.98
N ALA A 143 -9.48 4.79 16.12
CA ALA A 143 -9.25 5.41 17.42
C ALA A 143 -7.82 5.96 17.56
N GLY A 144 -6.82 5.22 17.10
CA GLY A 144 -5.43 5.66 17.12
C GLY A 144 -5.16 6.84 16.17
N GLN A 145 -5.75 6.84 14.97
CA GLN A 145 -5.67 7.98 14.04
C GLN A 145 -6.31 9.24 14.65
N LEU A 146 -7.49 9.11 15.27
CA LEU A 146 -8.16 10.23 15.95
C LEU A 146 -7.36 10.74 17.15
N ALA A 147 -6.75 9.84 17.94
CA ALA A 147 -5.90 10.22 19.05
C ALA A 147 -4.66 10.98 18.60
N PHE A 148 -4.00 10.51 17.53
CA PHE A 148 -2.87 11.19 16.90
C PHE A 148 -3.26 12.58 16.38
N LEU A 149 -4.37 12.70 15.65
CA LEU A 149 -4.85 13.98 15.15
C LEU A 149 -5.15 14.95 16.29
N LYS A 150 -5.81 14.48 17.36
CA LYS A 150 -6.07 15.29 18.54
C LYS A 150 -4.76 15.78 19.18
N HIS A 151 -3.78 14.89 19.36
CA HIS A 151 -2.47 15.23 19.90
C HIS A 151 -1.76 16.31 19.06
N VAL A 152 -1.66 16.12 17.75
CA VAL A 152 -0.96 17.04 16.85
C VAL A 152 -1.68 18.39 16.74
N LEU A 153 -3.01 18.38 16.63
CA LEU A 153 -3.79 19.62 16.51
C LEU A 153 -3.81 20.42 17.82
N SER A 154 -3.93 19.77 18.98
CA SER A 154 -3.84 20.48 20.27
C SER A 154 -2.46 21.11 20.49
N ASN A 155 -1.38 20.49 20.00
CA ASN A 155 -0.04 21.08 20.03
C ASN A 155 0.13 22.25 19.04
N LEU A 156 -0.64 22.28 17.95
CA LEU A 156 -0.66 23.44 17.04
C LEU A 156 -1.39 24.62 17.66
N ASP A 157 -2.52 24.40 18.33
CA ASP A 157 -3.26 25.44 19.03
C ASP A 157 -2.44 26.10 20.15
N ASN A 158 -1.65 25.31 20.89
CA ASN A 158 -0.71 25.81 21.90
C ASN A 158 0.45 26.65 21.31
N ASN A 159 0.78 26.47 20.03
CA ASN A 159 1.80 27.26 19.32
C ASN A 159 1.21 28.52 18.64
N LEU A 160 -0.11 28.69 18.60
CA LEU A 160 -0.80 29.82 17.97
C LEU A 160 -1.17 30.95 18.96
N LEU A 161 -0.76 30.86 20.22
CA LEU A 161 -0.91 31.93 21.22
C LEU A 161 0.44 32.39 21.78
N ARG A 162 1.19 33.14 20.97
CA ARG A 162 2.16 34.16 21.42
C ARG A 162 2.28 35.27 20.36
N LEU A 163 1.29 36.15 20.35
CA LEU A 163 1.43 37.57 20.02
C LEU A 163 0.71 38.37 21.09
#